data_AF-A0A378A8Q3-F1
#
_entry.id   AF-A0A378A8Q3-F1
#
_cell.length_a   1.000
_cell.length_b   1.000
_cell.length_c   1.000
_cell.angle_alpha   90.00
_cell.angle_beta   90.00
_cell.angle_gamma   90.00
#
_symmetry.space_group_name_H-M   'P 1'
#
loop_
_entity.id
_entity.type
_entity.pdbx_description
1 polymer ?
#
loop_
_entity_poly.entity_id
_entity_poly.type
_entity_poly.pdbx_seq_one_letter_code
_entity_poly.pdbx_strand_id
1 'polypeptide(L)'
;MGFLVFPLIACFLFLSLYLIRDWHPEHLTSQMQFSPQTLHQVWISIPVMVFAFSHTPIISTFAIDQQEKHGDLAMGKCKKIMKVAYTIICASVLFFVFSCLLAIPATYIETARDQGVTILSALSMVPGAPGWLAVTGIIVAVVAMSKSFLGTYFGVIEGASEIVKSSLGLLGVRKSRAFNRAMSILLVSAFTFAVCFINPNAISMIYAISGPLIAMILFIMPTLSTWLIPALKPYRSVGNAITLVVGLLCVSVMFFG
;
A
#
# COMPACT_ATOMS: atom_id res chain seq x y z
N MET A 1 11.72 1.39 -14.37
CA MET A 1 11.00 1.30 -13.07
C MET A 1 10.70 -0.14 -12.62
N GLY A 2 10.41 -1.09 -13.52
CA GLY A 2 10.07 -2.47 -13.12
C GLY A 2 11.23 -3.32 -12.57
N PHE A 3 12.49 -3.05 -12.96
CA PHE A 3 13.61 -3.92 -12.56
C PHE A 3 13.97 -3.82 -11.08
N LEU A 4 13.71 -2.68 -10.43
CA LEU A 4 13.97 -2.46 -8.99
C LEU A 4 13.07 -3.29 -8.07
N VAL A 5 12.02 -3.93 -8.58
CA VAL A 5 11.18 -4.85 -7.79
C VAL A 5 11.98 -6.09 -7.38
N PHE A 6 12.77 -6.66 -8.30
CA PHE A 6 13.47 -7.93 -8.04
C PHE A 6 14.57 -7.80 -6.97
N PRO A 7 15.43 -6.77 -6.96
CA PRO A 7 16.38 -6.56 -5.87
C PRO A 7 15.71 -6.39 -4.51
N LEU A 8 14.57 -5.68 -4.45
CA LEU A 8 13.82 -5.52 -3.19
C LEU A 8 13.28 -6.86 -2.68
N ILE A 9 12.66 -7.65 -3.54
CA ILE A 9 12.16 -8.99 -3.17
C ILE A 9 13.33 -9.89 -2.73
N ALA A 10 14.42 -9.89 -3.49
CA ALA A 10 15.62 -10.65 -3.13
C ALA A 10 16.20 -10.21 -1.78
N CYS A 11 16.22 -8.92 -1.49
CA CYS A 11 16.68 -8.38 -0.22
C CYS A 11 15.76 -8.81 0.93
N PHE A 12 14.43 -8.73 0.78
CA PHE A 12 13.51 -9.22 1.79
C PHE A 12 13.66 -10.72 2.05
N LEU A 13 13.77 -11.54 0.99
CA LEU A 13 14.01 -12.97 1.14
C LEU A 13 15.35 -13.26 1.83
N PHE A 14 16.42 -12.55 1.44
CA PHE A 14 17.73 -12.68 2.05
C PHE A 14 17.71 -12.33 3.55
N LEU A 15 17.15 -11.16 3.91
CA LEU A 15 17.02 -10.75 5.30
C LEU A 15 16.14 -11.73 6.09
N SER A 16 15.05 -12.22 5.49
CA SER A 16 14.17 -13.20 6.12
C SER A 16 14.92 -14.50 6.45
N LEU A 17 15.75 -14.98 5.52
CA LEU A 17 16.59 -16.17 5.71
C LEU A 17 17.71 -15.94 6.73
N TYR A 18 18.30 -14.75 6.71
CA TYR A 18 19.35 -14.36 7.66
C TYR A 18 18.84 -14.38 9.11
N LEU A 19 17.65 -13.81 9.33
CA LEU A 19 17.01 -13.73 10.63
C LEU A 19 16.55 -15.08 11.20
N ILE A 20 16.51 -16.16 10.40
CA ILE A 20 16.15 -17.51 10.90
C ILE A 20 17.01 -17.93 12.10
N ARG A 21 18.27 -17.50 12.12
CA ARG A 21 19.20 -17.80 13.23
C ARG A 21 18.76 -17.20 14.55
N ASP A 22 18.07 -16.07 14.49
CA ASP A 22 17.65 -15.27 15.63
C ASP A 22 16.16 -15.48 15.94
N TRP A 23 15.53 -16.51 15.36
CA TRP A 23 14.12 -16.80 15.63
C TRP A 23 13.93 -17.32 17.06
N HIS A 24 13.03 -16.66 17.78
CA HIS A 24 12.61 -16.99 19.13
C HIS A 24 11.11 -17.28 19.09
N PRO A 25 10.70 -18.56 18.97
CA PRO A 25 9.29 -18.95 18.90
C PRO A 25 8.43 -18.46 20.09
N GLU A 26 9.05 -18.17 21.23
CA GLU A 26 8.41 -17.52 22.38
C GLU A 26 7.82 -16.14 22.06
N HIS A 27 8.37 -15.41 21.08
CA HIS A 27 7.78 -14.14 20.64
C HIS A 27 6.39 -14.33 20.02
N LEU A 28 6.17 -15.44 19.31
CA LEU A 28 4.88 -15.75 18.71
C LEU A 28 3.80 -16.02 19.76
N THR A 29 4.16 -16.71 20.84
CA THR A 29 3.21 -17.08 21.91
C THR A 29 2.99 -15.96 22.93
N SER A 30 4.04 -15.20 23.26
CA SER A 30 3.91 -14.03 24.15
C SER A 30 3.13 -12.88 23.53
N GLN A 31 3.19 -12.70 22.20
CA GLN A 31 2.49 -11.63 21.49
C GLN A 31 1.06 -12.02 21.06
N MET A 32 0.71 -13.31 20.97
CA MET A 32 -0.65 -13.77 20.68
C MET A 32 -1.47 -14.01 21.94
N GLN A 33 -1.92 -12.92 22.58
CA GLN A 33 -3.01 -13.00 23.56
C GLN A 33 -4.35 -12.71 22.89
N PHE A 34 -5.30 -13.65 22.98
CA PHE A 34 -6.68 -13.43 22.54
C PHE A 34 -7.43 -12.61 23.59
N SER A 35 -7.39 -11.29 23.43
CA SER A 35 -8.13 -10.33 24.26
C SER A 35 -9.04 -9.44 23.40
N PRO A 36 -10.11 -8.86 23.95
CA PRO A 36 -10.91 -7.85 23.26
C PRO A 36 -10.06 -6.68 22.72
N GLN A 37 -9.00 -6.32 23.44
CA GLN A 37 -8.05 -5.28 23.05
C GLN A 37 -7.26 -5.70 21.79
N THR A 38 -6.83 -6.95 21.70
CA THR A 38 -6.15 -7.49 20.51
C THR A 38 -7.08 -7.48 19.29
N LEU A 39 -8.35 -7.89 19.45
CA LEU A 39 -9.34 -7.85 18.37
C LEU A 39 -9.59 -6.42 17.88
N HIS A 40 -9.65 -5.46 18.81
CA HIS A 40 -9.77 -4.05 18.49
C HIS A 40 -8.55 -3.54 17.69
N GLN A 41 -7.32 -3.93 18.08
CA GLN A 41 -6.11 -3.58 17.34
C GLN A 41 -6.06 -4.20 15.93
N VAL A 42 -6.50 -5.45 15.77
CA VAL A 42 -6.61 -6.10 14.46
C VAL A 42 -7.59 -5.35 13.57
N TRP A 43 -8.75 -4.98 14.12
CA TRP A 43 -9.79 -4.24 13.38
C TRP A 43 -9.30 -2.86 12.93
N ILE A 44 -8.62 -2.11 13.82
CA ILE A 44 -7.96 -0.83 13.50
C ILE A 44 -6.87 -0.99 12.42
N SER A 45 -6.25 -2.16 12.31
CA SER A 45 -5.18 -2.41 11.34
C SER A 45 -5.69 -2.79 9.94
N ILE A 46 -6.97 -3.12 9.78
CA ILE A 46 -7.55 -3.54 8.48
C ILE A 46 -7.31 -2.51 7.37
N PRO A 47 -7.57 -1.20 7.55
CA PRO A 47 -7.36 -0.22 6.49
C PRO A 47 -5.89 -0.12 6.08
N VAL A 48 -4.96 -0.28 7.03
CA VAL A 48 -3.52 -0.29 6.75
C VAL A 48 -3.13 -1.50 5.92
N MET A 49 -3.69 -2.68 6.22
CA MET A 49 -3.47 -3.89 5.42
C MET A 49 -4.03 -3.74 4.00
N VAL A 50 -5.25 -3.19 3.86
CA VAL A 50 -5.85 -2.93 2.55
C VAL A 50 -5.00 -1.95 1.74
N PHE A 51 -4.50 -0.89 2.36
CA PHE A 51 -3.59 0.06 1.73
C PHE A 51 -2.28 -0.61 1.30
N ALA A 52 -1.67 -1.43 2.15
CA ALA A 52 -0.38 -2.08 1.89
C ALA A 52 -0.39 -3.00 0.65
N PHE A 53 -1.55 -3.59 0.31
CA PHE A 53 -1.72 -4.43 -0.88
C PHE A 53 -2.41 -3.70 -2.06
N SER A 54 -2.57 -2.38 -1.97
CA SER A 54 -3.16 -1.57 -3.04
C SER A 54 -2.15 -1.32 -4.17
N HIS A 55 -2.56 -1.63 -5.40
CA HIS A 55 -1.80 -1.44 -6.64
C HIS A 55 -2.66 -0.75 -7.71
N THR A 56 -3.72 -0.08 -7.26
CA THR A 56 -4.68 0.65 -8.09
C THR A 56 -4.04 1.66 -9.04
N PRO A 57 -3.01 2.44 -8.65
CA PRO A 57 -2.42 3.42 -9.57
C PRO A 57 -1.85 2.81 -10.86
N ILE A 58 -1.47 1.51 -10.83
CA ILE A 58 -0.87 0.83 -11.97
C ILE A 58 -1.84 -0.11 -12.70
N ILE A 59 -3.01 -0.43 -12.13
CA ILE A 59 -3.88 -1.46 -12.71
C ILE A 59 -4.45 -1.04 -14.06
N SER A 60 -4.79 0.25 -14.22
CA SER A 60 -5.35 0.78 -15.47
C SER A 60 -4.31 0.76 -16.59
N THR A 61 -3.10 1.26 -16.33
CA THR A 61 -2.01 1.26 -17.32
C THR A 61 -1.55 -0.15 -17.66
N PHE A 62 -1.53 -1.05 -16.67
CA PHE A 62 -1.29 -2.47 -16.90
C PHE A 62 -2.35 -3.11 -17.80
N ALA A 63 -3.64 -2.86 -17.53
CA ALA A 63 -4.72 -3.43 -18.34
C ALA A 63 -4.68 -2.93 -19.79
N ILE A 64 -4.41 -1.65 -20.01
CA ILE A 64 -4.26 -1.05 -21.35
C ILE A 64 -3.07 -1.68 -22.10
N ASP A 65 -1.90 -1.77 -21.46
CA ASP A 65 -0.70 -2.38 -22.08
C ASP A 65 -0.93 -3.85 -22.49
N GLN A 66 -1.66 -4.60 -21.66
CA GLN A 66 -2.01 -5.98 -21.99
C GLN A 66 -3.07 -6.06 -23.10
N GLN A 67 -4.03 -5.14 -23.12
CA GLN A 67 -5.04 -5.04 -24.17
C GLN A 67 -4.40 -4.75 -25.53
N GLU A 68 -3.43 -3.82 -25.59
CA GLU A 68 -2.71 -3.48 -26.82
C GLU A 68 -1.88 -4.67 -27.37
N LYS A 69 -1.28 -5.47 -26.48
CA LYS A 69 -0.42 -6.61 -26.88
C LYS A 69 -1.17 -7.90 -27.19
N HIS A 70 -2.31 -8.12 -26.55
CA HIS A 70 -2.98 -9.42 -26.54
C HIS A 70 -4.45 -9.38 -26.97
N GLY A 71 -5.02 -8.21 -27.24
CA GLY A 71 -6.40 -8.05 -27.72
C GLY A 71 -7.39 -8.80 -26.84
N ASP A 72 -8.21 -9.66 -27.43
CA ASP A 72 -9.24 -10.44 -26.73
C ASP A 72 -8.68 -11.39 -25.66
N LEU A 73 -7.40 -11.80 -25.77
CA LEU A 73 -6.73 -12.67 -24.79
C LEU A 73 -6.15 -11.89 -23.59
N ALA A 74 -6.22 -10.56 -23.60
CA ALA A 74 -5.61 -9.71 -22.59
C ALA A 74 -6.10 -10.02 -21.18
N MET A 75 -7.42 -10.19 -20.99
CA MET A 75 -7.99 -10.50 -19.67
C MET A 75 -7.43 -11.79 -19.07
N GLY A 76 -7.25 -12.83 -19.89
CA GLY A 76 -6.66 -14.10 -19.46
C GLY A 76 -5.19 -13.93 -19.05
N LYS A 77 -4.42 -13.15 -19.82
CA LYS A 77 -3.02 -12.83 -19.52
C LYS A 77 -2.89 -11.98 -18.25
N CYS A 78 -3.71 -10.94 -18.10
CA CYS A 78 -3.81 -10.11 -16.90
C CYS A 78 -4.01 -10.98 -15.66
N LYS A 79 -5.01 -11.87 -15.68
CA LYS A 79 -5.30 -12.75 -14.54
C LYS A 79 -4.11 -13.66 -14.20
N LYS A 80 -3.42 -14.22 -15.20
CA LYS A 80 -2.26 -15.09 -14.97
C LYS A 80 -1.08 -14.32 -14.39
N ILE A 81 -0.75 -13.15 -14.96
CA ILE A 81 0.34 -12.30 -14.48
C ILE A 81 0.06 -11.82 -13.06
N MET A 82 -1.15 -11.31 -12.81
CA MET A 82 -1.56 -10.84 -11.48
C MET A 82 -1.46 -11.98 -10.45
N LYS A 83 -1.99 -13.17 -10.77
CA LYS A 83 -1.93 -14.31 -9.84
C LYS A 83 -0.49 -14.63 -9.43
N VAL A 84 0.43 -14.71 -10.39
CA VAL A 84 1.84 -14.99 -10.11
C VAL A 84 2.49 -13.85 -9.32
N ALA A 85 2.29 -12.60 -9.75
CA ALA A 85 2.84 -11.43 -9.08
C ALA A 85 2.38 -11.34 -7.62
N TYR A 86 1.09 -11.51 -7.36
CA TYR A 86 0.56 -11.54 -5.99
C TYR A 86 1.10 -12.68 -5.16
N THR A 87 1.20 -13.88 -5.74
CA THR A 87 1.72 -15.03 -4.99
C THR A 87 3.16 -14.76 -4.53
N ILE A 88 4.00 -14.23 -5.42
CA ILE A 88 5.40 -13.88 -5.10
C ILE A 88 5.47 -12.76 -4.06
N ILE A 89 4.71 -11.68 -4.24
CA ILE A 89 4.71 -10.53 -3.33
C ILE A 89 4.20 -10.97 -1.95
N CYS A 90 3.04 -11.62 -1.86
CA CYS A 90 2.49 -12.07 -0.59
C CYS A 90 3.41 -13.07 0.10
N ALA A 91 3.95 -14.06 -0.62
CA ALA A 91 4.86 -15.03 0.00
C ALA A 91 6.13 -14.36 0.55
N SER A 92 6.76 -13.47 -0.23
CA SER A 92 7.99 -12.78 0.20
C SER A 92 7.75 -11.81 1.36
N VAL A 93 6.68 -11.01 1.31
CA VAL A 93 6.35 -10.05 2.37
C VAL A 93 5.92 -10.76 3.64
N LEU A 94 5.04 -11.78 3.55
CA LEU A 94 4.62 -12.52 4.73
C LEU A 94 5.79 -13.26 5.37
N PHE A 95 6.65 -13.90 4.57
CA PHE A 95 7.86 -14.54 5.11
C PHE A 95 8.76 -13.55 5.84
N PHE A 96 8.92 -12.35 5.30
CA PHE A 96 9.67 -11.27 5.97
C PHE A 96 9.00 -10.80 7.25
N VAL A 97 7.68 -10.57 7.24
CA VAL A 97 6.93 -10.17 8.44
C VAL A 97 7.03 -11.22 9.55
N PHE A 98 6.84 -12.51 9.22
CA PHE A 98 7.01 -13.60 10.19
C PHE A 98 8.43 -13.67 10.73
N SER A 99 9.43 -13.50 9.86
CA SER A 99 10.83 -13.52 10.26
C SER A 99 11.17 -12.36 11.20
N CYS A 100 10.67 -11.15 10.93
CA CYS A 100 10.81 -10.01 11.83
C CYS A 100 10.07 -10.21 13.16
N LEU A 101 8.86 -10.77 13.14
CA LEU A 101 8.07 -11.02 14.34
C LEU A 101 8.78 -12.00 15.30
N LEU A 102 9.44 -13.01 14.74
CA LEU A 102 10.17 -14.04 15.50
C LEU A 102 11.54 -13.57 15.97
N ALA A 103 12.15 -12.59 15.29
CA ALA A 103 13.51 -12.12 15.61
C ALA A 103 13.55 -10.82 16.44
N ILE A 104 12.51 -9.98 16.37
CA ILE A 104 12.49 -8.66 17.00
C ILE A 104 11.56 -8.67 18.23
N PRO A 105 12.04 -8.28 19.42
CA PRO A 105 11.19 -8.12 20.59
C PRO A 105 10.11 -7.04 20.38
N ALA A 106 8.93 -7.24 20.95
CA ALA A 106 7.75 -6.38 20.77
C ALA A 106 8.02 -4.90 21.09
N THR A 107 8.84 -4.61 22.11
CA THR A 107 9.16 -3.25 22.54
C THR A 107 9.81 -2.41 21.44
N TYR A 108 10.67 -3.01 20.62
CA TYR A 108 11.31 -2.33 19.49
C TYR A 108 10.34 -2.11 18.33
N ILE A 109 9.39 -3.04 18.12
CA ILE A 109 8.33 -2.90 17.11
C ILE A 109 7.39 -1.75 17.48
N GLU A 110 6.98 -1.66 18.75
CA GLU A 110 6.14 -0.59 19.28
C GLU A 110 6.84 0.77 19.18
N THR A 111 8.10 0.84 19.61
CA THR A 111 8.90 2.08 19.51
C THR A 111 9.02 2.55 18.05
N ALA A 112 9.25 1.62 17.12
CA ALA A 112 9.35 1.94 15.71
C ALA A 112 8.02 2.43 15.12
N ARG A 113 6.89 1.82 15.53
CA ARG A 113 5.54 2.26 15.15
C ARG A 113 5.26 3.68 15.64
N ASP A 114 5.58 3.97 16.90
CA ASP A 114 5.33 5.27 17.53
C ASP A 114 6.18 6.38 16.88
N GLN A 115 7.43 6.06 16.53
CA GLN A 115 8.30 6.95 15.77
C GLN A 115 7.94 7.05 14.28
N GLY A 116 7.03 6.20 13.78
CA GLY A 116 6.66 6.17 12.37
C GLY A 116 7.80 5.72 11.45
N VAL A 117 8.77 4.97 11.97
CA VAL A 117 9.92 4.46 11.21
C VAL A 117 9.66 3.04 10.68
N THR A 118 10.46 2.62 9.71
CA THR A 118 10.28 1.29 9.08
C THR A 118 10.71 0.15 10.01
N ILE A 119 10.19 -1.05 9.77
CA ILE A 119 10.63 -2.25 10.51
C ILE A 119 12.12 -2.56 10.28
N LEU A 120 12.69 -2.18 9.12
CA LEU A 120 14.12 -2.30 8.88
C LEU A 120 14.94 -1.36 9.79
N SER A 121 14.40 -0.18 10.10
CA SER A 121 14.97 0.72 11.11
C SER A 121 14.88 0.08 12.50
N ALA A 122 13.73 -0.53 12.84
CA ALA A 122 13.56 -1.25 14.10
C ALA A 122 14.61 -2.36 14.30
N LEU A 123 14.91 -3.11 13.24
CA LEU A 123 15.90 -4.19 13.27
C LEU A 123 17.32 -3.68 13.57
N SER A 124 17.63 -2.43 13.21
CA SER A 124 18.90 -1.79 13.55
C SER A 124 18.97 -1.24 14.98
N MET A 125 17.85 -1.12 15.67
CA MET A 125 17.77 -0.66 17.07
C MET A 125 18.02 -1.79 18.07
N VAL A 126 17.94 -3.05 17.62
CA VAL A 126 18.16 -4.22 18.47
C VAL A 126 19.63 -4.28 18.90
N PRO A 127 19.93 -4.47 20.20
CA PRO A 127 21.29 -4.60 20.68
C PRO A 127 22.03 -5.75 19.98
N GLY A 128 23.24 -5.46 19.48
CA GLY A 128 24.04 -6.45 18.74
C GLY A 128 23.70 -6.57 17.25
N ALA A 129 22.78 -5.77 16.73
CA ALA A 129 22.52 -5.71 15.30
C ALA A 129 23.80 -5.31 14.53
N PRO A 130 24.19 -6.07 13.49
CA PRO A 130 25.43 -5.79 12.78
C PRO A 130 25.29 -4.50 11.97
N GLY A 131 26.34 -3.67 11.93
CA GLY A 131 26.29 -2.35 11.28
C GLY A 131 25.89 -2.37 9.79
N TRP A 132 26.18 -3.47 9.07
CA TRP A 132 25.77 -3.62 7.66
C TRP A 132 24.24 -3.69 7.51
N LEU A 133 23.53 -4.19 8.52
CA LEU A 133 22.08 -4.32 8.50
C LEU A 133 21.40 -2.94 8.59
N ALA A 134 21.95 -2.04 9.41
CA ALA A 134 21.50 -0.66 9.50
C ALA A 134 21.65 0.07 8.16
N VAL A 135 22.81 -0.05 7.51
CA VAL A 135 23.08 0.57 6.21
C VAL A 135 22.16 -0.01 5.13
N THR A 136 22.03 -1.33 5.08
CA THR A 136 21.14 -2.01 4.11
C THR A 136 19.69 -1.62 4.34
N GLY A 137 19.26 -1.53 5.60
CA GLY A 137 17.92 -1.10 5.98
C GLY A 137 17.56 0.29 5.47
N ILE A 138 18.46 1.26 5.63
CA ILE A 138 18.29 2.63 5.13
C ILE A 138 18.20 2.64 3.60
N ILE A 139 19.12 1.96 2.89
CA ILE A 139 19.13 1.92 1.43
C ILE A 139 17.82 1.31 0.90
N VAL A 140 17.41 0.18 1.46
CA VAL A 140 16.17 -0.50 1.08
C VAL A 140 14.95 0.37 1.36
N ALA A 141 14.90 1.04 2.50
CA ALA A 141 13.82 1.96 2.85
C ALA A 141 13.71 3.12 1.85
N VAL A 142 14.82 3.79 1.52
CA VAL A 142 14.85 4.90 0.55
C VAL A 142 14.41 4.43 -0.83
N VAL A 143 14.90 3.28 -1.29
CA VAL A 143 14.54 2.72 -2.61
C VAL A 143 13.06 2.32 -2.65
N ALA A 144 12.57 1.66 -1.60
CA ALA A 144 11.17 1.24 -1.50
C ALA A 144 10.22 2.45 -1.46
N MET A 145 10.51 3.45 -0.62
CA MET A 145 9.73 4.69 -0.50
C MET A 145 9.72 5.45 -1.82
N SER A 146 10.88 5.62 -2.45
CA SER A 146 11.00 6.36 -3.72
C SER A 146 10.20 5.69 -4.84
N LYS A 147 10.24 4.36 -4.92
CA LYS A 147 9.47 3.60 -5.91
C LYS A 147 7.96 3.68 -5.64
N SER A 148 7.54 3.53 -4.38
CA SER A 148 6.14 3.66 -3.99
C SER A 148 5.61 5.07 -4.29
N PHE A 149 6.43 6.09 -3.99
CA PHE A 149 6.13 7.49 -4.31
C PHE A 149 5.93 7.68 -5.80
N LEU A 150 6.89 7.28 -6.64
CA LEU A 150 6.79 7.48 -8.09
C LEU A 150 5.55 6.78 -8.69
N GLY A 151 5.24 5.56 -8.24
CA GLY A 151 4.07 4.81 -8.72
C GLY A 151 2.76 5.53 -8.45
N THR A 152 2.59 6.08 -7.26
CA THR A 152 1.38 6.80 -6.87
C THR A 152 1.36 8.23 -7.41
N TYR A 153 2.52 8.90 -7.43
CA TYR A 153 2.68 10.28 -7.82
C TYR A 153 2.24 10.53 -9.26
N PHE A 154 2.59 9.65 -10.20
CA PHE A 154 2.13 9.80 -11.59
C PHE A 154 0.60 9.76 -11.70
N GLY A 155 -0.06 8.83 -11.01
CA GLY A 155 -1.53 8.76 -10.98
C GLY A 155 -2.16 10.00 -10.32
N VAL A 156 -1.55 10.51 -9.25
CA VAL A 156 -2.02 11.74 -8.58
C VAL A 156 -1.89 12.96 -9.49
N ILE A 157 -0.76 13.10 -10.20
CA ILE A 157 -0.55 14.22 -11.13
C ILE A 157 -1.51 14.17 -12.32
N GLU A 158 -1.82 12.97 -12.83
CA GLU A 158 -2.83 12.80 -13.88
C GLU A 158 -4.22 13.24 -13.40
N GLY A 159 -4.64 12.76 -12.22
CA GLY A 159 -5.92 13.18 -11.62
C GLY A 159 -5.98 14.68 -11.33
N ALA A 160 -4.92 15.24 -10.74
CA ALA A 160 -4.81 16.66 -10.44
C ALA A 160 -4.84 17.52 -11.72
N SER A 161 -4.19 17.06 -12.80
CA SER A 161 -4.19 17.77 -14.09
C SER A 161 -5.57 17.90 -14.71
N GLU A 162 -6.40 16.86 -14.61
CA GLU A 162 -7.78 16.93 -15.08
C GLU A 162 -8.67 17.78 -14.15
N ILE A 163 -8.45 17.74 -12.83
CA ILE A 163 -9.13 18.65 -11.89
C ILE A 163 -8.79 20.11 -12.21
N VAL A 164 -7.51 20.46 -12.33
CA VAL A 164 -7.05 21.82 -12.65
C VAL A 164 -7.63 22.28 -13.99
N LYS A 165 -7.60 21.41 -15.01
CA LYS A 165 -8.17 21.71 -16.34
C LYS A 165 -9.67 21.96 -16.27
N SER A 166 -10.42 21.15 -15.54
CA SER A 166 -11.86 21.31 -15.37
C SER A 166 -12.18 22.61 -14.61
N SER A 167 -11.50 22.88 -13.50
CA SER A 167 -11.70 24.08 -12.69
C SER A 167 -11.35 25.36 -13.44
N LEU A 168 -10.24 25.39 -14.19
CA LEU A 168 -9.89 26.53 -15.05
C LEU A 168 -10.88 26.70 -16.20
N GLY A 169 -11.42 25.59 -16.73
CA GLY A 169 -12.47 25.59 -17.73
C GLY A 169 -13.76 26.26 -17.25
N LEU A 170 -14.17 26.02 -16.00
CA LEU A 170 -15.32 26.69 -15.36
C LEU A 170 -15.11 28.20 -15.20
N LEU A 171 -13.85 28.64 -15.01
CA LEU A 171 -13.47 30.05 -14.92
C LEU A 171 -13.25 30.70 -16.31
N GLY A 172 -13.50 29.98 -17.41
CA GLY A 172 -13.31 30.47 -18.78
C GLY A 172 -11.85 30.53 -19.25
N VAL A 173 -10.90 30.06 -18.43
CA VAL A 173 -9.47 30.13 -18.71
C VAL A 173 -9.00 28.81 -19.33
N ARG A 174 -8.90 28.76 -20.66
CA ARG A 174 -8.30 27.62 -21.36
C ARG A 174 -6.80 27.84 -21.54
N LYS A 175 -5.99 27.04 -20.85
CA LYS A 175 -4.51 27.03 -20.99
C LYS A 175 -4.02 25.73 -21.62
N SER A 176 -2.75 25.73 -22.03
CA SER A 176 -2.11 24.57 -22.65
C SER A 176 -2.03 23.39 -21.68
N ARG A 177 -1.96 22.16 -22.22
CA ARG A 177 -1.78 20.93 -21.43
C ARG A 177 -0.54 21.00 -20.53
N ALA A 178 0.54 21.59 -21.03
CA ALA A 178 1.78 21.78 -20.28
C ALA A 178 1.59 22.69 -19.07
N PHE A 179 0.81 23.77 -19.20
CA PHE A 179 0.50 24.67 -18.09
C PHE A 179 -0.32 23.96 -17.00
N ASN A 180 -1.39 23.24 -17.37
CA ASN A 180 -2.23 22.52 -16.40
C ASN A 180 -1.42 21.45 -15.64
N ARG A 181 -0.53 20.74 -16.34
CA ARG A 181 0.37 19.75 -15.72
C ARG A 181 1.38 20.41 -14.79
N ALA A 182 2.02 21.51 -15.21
CA ALA A 182 2.97 22.24 -14.38
C ALA A 182 2.30 22.80 -13.11
N MET A 183 1.11 23.38 -13.24
CA MET A 183 0.30 23.85 -12.11
C MET A 183 -0.04 22.71 -11.14
N SER A 184 -0.42 21.55 -11.68
CA SER A 184 -0.74 20.37 -10.85
C SER A 184 0.47 19.84 -10.10
N ILE A 185 1.64 19.80 -10.75
CA ILE A 185 2.91 19.45 -10.10
C ILE A 185 3.22 20.42 -8.98
N LEU A 186 3.07 21.72 -9.20
CA LEU A 186 3.34 22.74 -8.20
C LEU A 186 2.38 22.62 -7.01
N LEU A 187 1.08 22.49 -7.25
CA LEU A 187 0.06 22.36 -6.21
C LEU A 187 0.26 21.09 -5.36
N VAL A 188 0.44 19.94 -6.02
CA VAL A 188 0.66 18.67 -5.32
C VAL A 188 1.97 18.72 -4.53
N SER A 189 3.06 19.23 -5.12
CA SER A 189 4.35 19.35 -4.43
C SER A 189 4.27 20.28 -3.22
N ALA A 190 3.65 21.45 -3.37
CA ALA A 190 3.47 22.41 -2.27
C ALA A 190 2.61 21.82 -1.14
N PHE A 191 1.54 21.11 -1.48
CA PHE A 191 0.71 20.42 -0.50
C PHE A 191 1.50 19.34 0.24
N THR A 192 2.23 18.48 -0.49
CA THR A 192 3.06 17.45 0.15
C THR A 192 4.14 18.05 1.05
N PHE A 193 4.74 19.16 0.64
CA PHE A 193 5.76 19.86 1.42
C PHE A 193 5.19 20.44 2.72
N ALA A 194 3.99 21.03 2.67
CA ALA A 194 3.28 21.49 3.86
C ALA A 194 2.98 20.33 4.84
N VAL A 195 2.53 19.18 4.31
CA VAL A 195 2.30 17.98 5.14
C VAL A 195 3.61 17.48 5.76
N CYS A 196 4.72 17.50 5.02
CA CYS A 196 6.04 17.12 5.57
C CYS A 196 6.48 18.00 6.74
N PHE A 197 6.16 19.30 6.73
CA PHE A 197 6.47 20.20 7.86
C PHE A 197 5.66 19.88 9.12
N ILE A 198 4.41 19.46 8.95
CA ILE A 198 3.55 19.04 10.07
C ILE A 198 4.05 17.69 10.64
N ASN A 199 4.71 16.88 9.81
CA ASN A 199 5.24 15.55 10.11
C ASN A 199 4.21 14.63 10.82
N PRO A 200 3.01 14.45 10.23
CA PRO A 200 2.04 13.50 10.78
C PRO A 200 2.56 12.06 10.64
N ASN A 201 2.23 11.20 11.61
CA ASN A 201 2.55 9.78 11.51
C ASN A 201 1.82 9.17 10.30
N ALA A 202 2.58 8.53 9.40
CA ALA A 202 2.05 7.98 8.16
C ALA A 202 1.00 6.88 8.39
N ILE A 203 1.14 6.08 9.44
CA ILE A 203 0.18 5.03 9.80
C ILE A 203 -1.16 5.68 10.17
N SER A 204 -1.12 6.76 10.96
CA SER A 204 -2.32 7.51 11.33
C SER A 204 -3.01 8.14 10.12
N MET A 205 -2.25 8.66 9.14
CA MET A 205 -2.84 9.17 7.89
C MET A 205 -3.50 8.08 7.05
N ILE A 206 -2.87 6.91 6.96
CA ILE A 206 -3.42 5.76 6.23
C ILE A 206 -4.72 5.34 6.88
N TYR A 207 -4.72 5.18 8.20
CA TYR A 207 -5.88 4.78 8.95
C TYR A 207 -7.05 5.79 8.86
N ALA A 208 -6.78 7.07 9.09
CA ALA A 208 -7.84 8.08 9.23
C ALA A 208 -8.42 8.55 7.88
N ILE A 209 -7.62 8.57 6.82
CA ILE A 209 -8.00 9.18 5.54
C ILE A 209 -7.93 8.17 4.40
N SER A 210 -6.76 7.59 4.17
CA SER A 210 -6.50 6.81 2.95
C SER A 210 -7.30 5.51 2.92
N GLY A 211 -7.33 4.78 4.02
CA GLY A 211 -8.01 3.50 4.18
C GLY A 211 -9.51 3.58 3.89
N PRO A 212 -10.26 4.49 4.55
CA PRO A 212 -11.68 4.69 4.28
C PRO A 212 -11.96 5.14 2.84
N LEU A 213 -11.18 6.08 2.28
CA LEU A 213 -11.34 6.51 0.89
C LEU A 213 -11.12 5.37 -0.10
N ILE A 214 -10.07 4.57 0.10
CA ILE A 214 -9.77 3.41 -0.72
C ILE A 214 -10.85 2.35 -0.58
N ALA A 215 -11.35 2.10 0.63
CA ALA A 215 -12.44 1.15 0.86
C ALA A 215 -13.71 1.59 0.12
N MET A 216 -14.07 2.87 0.16
CA MET A 216 -15.21 3.39 -0.58
C MET A 216 -15.04 3.23 -2.09
N ILE A 217 -13.89 3.62 -2.64
CA ILE A 217 -13.67 3.68 -4.09
C ILE A 217 -13.39 2.29 -4.70
N LEU A 218 -12.67 1.42 -3.99
CA LEU A 218 -12.18 0.15 -4.55
C LEU A 218 -12.91 -1.09 -4.04
N PHE A 219 -13.54 -1.02 -2.87
CA PHE A 219 -14.21 -2.17 -2.29
C PHE A 219 -15.72 -2.03 -2.44
N ILE A 220 -16.27 -0.93 -1.93
CA ILE A 220 -17.72 -0.69 -1.90
C ILE A 220 -18.25 -0.35 -3.29
N MET A 221 -17.71 0.70 -3.93
CA MET A 221 -18.23 1.19 -5.21
C MET A 221 -18.21 0.13 -6.33
N PRO A 222 -17.12 -0.63 -6.57
CA PRO A 222 -17.10 -1.62 -7.65
C PRO A 222 -18.01 -2.80 -7.33
N THR A 223 -18.07 -3.21 -6.06
CA THR A 223 -18.96 -4.29 -5.64
C THR A 223 -20.41 -3.90 -5.84
N LEU A 224 -20.85 -2.76 -5.32
CA LEU A 224 -22.22 -2.28 -5.51
C LEU A 224 -22.56 -2.09 -6.99
N SER A 225 -21.59 -1.66 -7.80
CA SER A 225 -21.78 -1.53 -9.25
C SER A 225 -22.11 -2.87 -9.93
N THR A 226 -21.58 -4.01 -9.47
CA THR A 226 -21.97 -5.34 -9.98
C THR A 226 -23.42 -5.72 -9.64
N TRP A 227 -24.02 -5.08 -8.65
CA TRP A 227 -25.41 -5.32 -8.23
C TRP A 227 -26.37 -4.34 -8.90
N LEU A 228 -25.99 -3.07 -8.99
CA LEU A 228 -26.79 -1.97 -9.52
C LEU A 228 -26.78 -1.89 -11.05
N ILE A 229 -25.65 -2.19 -11.70
CA ILE A 229 -25.48 -2.01 -13.14
C ILE A 229 -25.72 -3.33 -13.89
N PRO A 230 -26.71 -3.42 -14.81
CA PRO A 230 -27.04 -4.66 -15.53
C PRO A 230 -25.87 -5.27 -16.30
N ALA A 231 -25.02 -4.44 -16.91
CA ALA A 231 -23.86 -4.89 -17.69
C ALA A 231 -22.79 -5.60 -16.85
N LEU A 232 -22.75 -5.35 -15.53
CA LEU A 232 -21.75 -5.93 -14.63
C LEU A 232 -22.26 -7.15 -13.86
N LYS A 233 -23.51 -7.55 -14.06
CA LYS A 233 -24.10 -8.76 -13.45
C LYS A 233 -23.28 -10.04 -13.70
N PRO A 234 -22.67 -10.27 -14.87
CA PRO A 234 -21.85 -11.48 -15.10
C PRO A 234 -20.63 -11.59 -14.18
N TYR A 235 -20.16 -10.48 -13.59
CA TYR A 235 -18.99 -10.45 -12.70
C TYR A 235 -19.34 -10.62 -11.22
N ARG A 236 -20.59 -10.96 -10.88
CA ARG A 236 -20.99 -11.25 -9.50
C ARG A 236 -20.30 -12.52 -9.02
N SER A 237 -19.68 -12.43 -7.84
CA SER A 237 -19.03 -13.57 -7.19
C SER A 237 -19.19 -13.49 -5.68
N VAL A 238 -19.05 -14.63 -4.99
CA VAL A 238 -18.94 -14.67 -3.52
C VAL A 238 -17.77 -13.80 -3.03
N GLY A 239 -16.70 -13.72 -3.82
CA GLY A 239 -15.57 -12.82 -3.56
C GLY A 239 -15.99 -11.36 -3.47
N ASN A 240 -16.96 -10.91 -4.27
CA ASN A 240 -17.44 -9.53 -4.20
C ASN A 240 -18.11 -9.26 -2.85
N ALA A 241 -18.88 -10.22 -2.29
CA ALA A 241 -19.47 -10.06 -0.97
C ALA A 241 -18.41 -9.93 0.14
N ILE A 242 -17.34 -10.73 0.07
CA ILE A 242 -16.20 -10.62 0.99
C ILE A 242 -15.55 -9.23 0.86
N THR A 243 -15.30 -8.77 -0.37
CA THR A 243 -14.75 -7.44 -0.63
C THR A 243 -15.65 -6.34 -0.04
N LEU A 244 -16.97 -6.47 -0.16
CA LEU A 244 -17.90 -5.51 0.45
C LEU A 244 -17.79 -5.49 1.97
N VAL A 245 -17.78 -6.66 2.61
CA VAL A 245 -17.63 -6.78 4.07
C VAL A 245 -16.33 -6.14 4.55
N VAL A 246 -15.19 -6.45 3.89
CA VAL A 246 -13.89 -5.85 4.22
C VAL A 246 -13.93 -4.33 4.01
N GLY A 247 -14.56 -3.85 2.93
CA GLY A 247 -14.73 -2.42 2.68
C GLY A 247 -15.54 -1.72 3.77
N LEU A 248 -16.65 -2.34 4.21
CA LEU A 248 -17.47 -1.81 5.31
C LEU A 248 -16.70 -1.82 6.63
N LEU A 249 -15.91 -2.85 6.91
CA LEU A 249 -15.03 -2.89 8.08
C LEU A 249 -14.01 -1.75 8.04
N CYS A 250 -13.34 -1.52 6.91
CA CYS A 250 -12.42 -0.39 6.75
C CYS A 250 -13.07 0.98 6.98
N VAL A 251 -14.33 1.16 6.55
CA VAL A 251 -15.05 2.42 6.77
C VAL A 251 -15.51 2.54 8.22
N SER A 252 -15.95 1.43 8.85
CA SER A 252 -16.39 1.43 10.26
C SER A 252 -15.29 1.92 11.20
N VAL A 253 -14.04 1.58 10.87
CA VAL A 253 -12.85 1.99 11.59
C VAL A 253 -12.73 3.52 11.68
N MET A 254 -13.10 4.26 10.63
CA MET A 254 -13.10 5.73 10.64
C MET A 254 -14.06 6.35 11.66
N PHE A 255 -15.15 5.64 11.98
CA PHE A 255 -16.22 6.15 12.84
C PHE A 255 -16.10 5.66 14.28
N PHE A 256 -15.55 4.47 14.49
CA PHE A 256 -15.63 3.75 15.76
C PHE A 256 -14.27 3.46 16.40
N GLY A 257 -13.14 3.72 15.71
CA GLY A 257 -11.80 3.50 16.26
C GLY A 257 -11.02 4.79 16.46
#